data_AF-A0A929GH60-F1
#
_entry.id   AF-A0A929GH60-F1
#
_cell.length_a   1.000
_cell.length_b   1.000
_cell.length_c   1.000
_cell.angle_alpha   90.00
_cell.angle_beta   90.00
_cell.angle_gamma   90.00
#
_symmetry.space_group_name_H-M   'P 1'
#
loop_
_entity.id
_entity.type
_entity.pdbx_description
1 polymer ?
#
loop_
_entity_poly.entity_id
_entity_poly.type
_entity_poly.pdbx_seq_one_letter_code
_entity_poly.pdbx_strand_id
1 'polypeptide(L)'
;SEESGTDLPGEEIWKNTAVGTNFYTFGSERYLTTEDMKSVRDVAANAPYDQIFILVNHEKYGGGGIYNYYSLGTSDNPAGDFLFQHEFGHAFAGLGDEYYSSEVAVEDFYPLDVEPWEPNITTLAHFSSKWQNMVSHSTPVPTPATEEFENTIGVYEGGGYVAKGVYRPYIDCTMKSVKYDAFCPVCKRAIQRMIDFYAE
;
A
#
# COMPACT_ATOMS: atom_id res chain seq x y z
N SER A 1 -20.26 -13.42 -11.10
CA SER A 1 -19.61 -13.25 -12.41
C SER A 1 -20.14 -14.30 -13.36
N GLU A 2 -20.28 -13.97 -14.65
CA GLU A 2 -20.67 -14.92 -15.70
C GLU A 2 -19.47 -15.78 -16.13
N GLU A 3 -18.27 -15.21 -16.11
CA GLU A 3 -17.02 -15.91 -16.39
C GLU A 3 -16.10 -15.98 -15.15
N SER A 4 -15.27 -17.03 -15.11
CA SER A 4 -14.19 -17.18 -14.13
C SER A 4 -12.96 -16.38 -14.57
N GLY A 5 -12.23 -15.82 -13.60
CA GLY A 5 -11.04 -15.00 -13.86
C GLY A 5 -11.32 -13.50 -13.83
N THR A 6 -10.52 -12.77 -14.59
CA THR A 6 -10.54 -11.30 -14.76
C THR A 6 -9.92 -10.97 -16.12
N ASP A 7 -10.02 -9.72 -16.56
CA ASP A 7 -9.38 -9.30 -17.82
C ASP A 7 -7.85 -9.31 -17.72
N LEU A 8 -7.20 -9.76 -18.79
CA LEU A 8 -5.75 -9.67 -19.02
C LEU A 8 -5.53 -8.99 -20.38
N PRO A 9 -5.68 -7.65 -20.48
CA PRO A 9 -5.58 -6.93 -21.76
C PRO A 9 -4.24 -7.14 -22.49
N GLY A 10 -3.14 -7.28 -21.75
CA GLY A 10 -1.82 -7.58 -22.33
C GLY A 10 -1.71 -8.96 -22.99
N GLU A 11 -2.69 -9.84 -22.75
CA GLU A 11 -2.82 -11.18 -23.34
C GLU A 11 -4.06 -11.28 -24.25
N GLU A 12 -4.70 -10.15 -24.55
CA GLU A 12 -5.95 -10.05 -25.33
C GLU A 12 -7.14 -10.83 -24.73
N ILE A 13 -7.15 -11.06 -23.41
CA ILE A 13 -8.21 -11.77 -22.70
C ILE A 13 -9.16 -10.78 -22.03
N TRP A 14 -10.45 -10.91 -22.35
CA TRP A 14 -11.56 -10.13 -21.80
C TRP A 14 -12.65 -11.06 -21.27
N LYS A 15 -13.17 -10.77 -20.09
CA LYS A 15 -14.04 -11.61 -19.26
C LYS A 15 -15.23 -10.82 -18.74
N ASN A 16 -16.42 -11.40 -18.85
CA ASN A 16 -17.62 -10.85 -18.25
C ASN A 16 -17.70 -11.16 -16.75
N THR A 17 -17.14 -10.27 -15.93
CA THR A 17 -17.06 -10.40 -14.47
C THR A 17 -17.94 -9.39 -13.75
N ALA A 18 -18.31 -9.69 -12.50
CA ALA A 18 -19.31 -8.93 -11.75
C ALA A 18 -18.98 -7.44 -11.56
N VAL A 19 -17.69 -7.09 -11.52
CA VAL A 19 -17.22 -5.71 -11.30
C VAL A 19 -16.10 -5.32 -12.27
N GLY A 20 -15.93 -6.03 -13.40
CA GLY A 20 -15.06 -5.61 -14.51
C GLY A 20 -13.61 -5.30 -14.12
N THR A 21 -12.96 -6.16 -13.33
CA THR A 21 -11.54 -5.98 -12.97
C THR A 21 -10.61 -6.29 -14.14
N ASN A 22 -9.47 -5.61 -14.22
CA ASN A 22 -8.44 -5.83 -15.25
C ASN A 22 -7.02 -5.63 -14.72
N PHE A 23 -6.09 -6.48 -15.17
CA PHE A 23 -4.65 -6.24 -15.08
C PHE A 23 -4.21 -5.17 -16.10
N TYR A 24 -2.93 -4.77 -16.07
CA TYR A 24 -2.34 -3.83 -17.04
C TYR A 24 -2.89 -2.40 -16.93
N THR A 25 -3.45 -2.01 -15.78
CA THR A 25 -3.87 -0.62 -15.57
C THR A 25 -2.66 0.32 -15.72
N PHE A 26 -2.82 1.38 -16.52
CA PHE A 26 -1.76 2.33 -16.93
C PHE A 26 -0.52 1.67 -17.57
N GLY A 27 -0.66 0.47 -18.15
CA GLY A 27 0.44 -0.28 -18.76
C GLY A 27 1.31 -1.03 -17.76
N SER A 28 0.98 -1.02 -16.47
CA SER A 28 1.67 -1.81 -15.45
C SER A 28 1.06 -3.21 -15.34
N GLU A 29 1.82 -4.23 -15.75
CA GLU A 29 1.33 -5.63 -15.84
C GLU A 29 0.60 -6.12 -14.58
N ARG A 30 1.13 -5.79 -13.40
CA ARG A 30 0.60 -6.30 -12.12
C ARG A 30 -0.43 -5.37 -11.49
N TYR A 31 -0.64 -4.19 -12.05
CA TYR A 31 -1.61 -3.26 -11.52
C TYR A 31 -3.01 -3.72 -11.94
N LEU A 32 -3.75 -4.22 -10.94
CA LEU A 32 -5.06 -4.81 -11.07
C LEU A 32 -6.08 -3.85 -10.46
N THR A 33 -7.01 -3.35 -11.26
CA THR A 33 -8.01 -2.36 -10.82
C THR A 33 -9.38 -2.62 -11.44
N THR A 34 -10.37 -1.80 -11.07
CA THR A 34 -11.64 -1.65 -11.81
C THR A 34 -12.02 -0.18 -11.93
N GLU A 35 -12.47 0.22 -13.11
CA GLU A 35 -13.05 1.54 -13.35
C GLU A 35 -14.59 1.53 -13.19
N ASP A 36 -15.21 0.34 -13.10
CA ASP A 36 -16.66 0.18 -12.97
C ASP A 36 -17.13 0.39 -11.52
N MET A 37 -16.95 1.62 -11.05
CA MET A 37 -17.34 2.01 -9.70
C MET A 37 -18.84 1.87 -9.45
N LYS A 38 -19.66 1.96 -10.49
CA LYS A 38 -21.10 1.79 -10.36
C LYS A 38 -21.41 0.36 -9.93
N SER A 39 -20.91 -0.64 -10.65
CA SER A 39 -21.12 -2.05 -10.30
C SER A 39 -20.54 -2.40 -8.93
N VAL A 40 -19.35 -1.88 -8.59
CA VAL A 40 -18.78 -2.03 -7.24
C VAL A 40 -19.74 -1.53 -6.16
N ARG A 41 -20.32 -0.33 -6.34
CA ARG A 41 -21.24 0.26 -5.35
C ARG A 41 -22.60 -0.44 -5.33
N ASP A 42 -23.12 -0.87 -6.48
CA ASP A 42 -24.36 -1.64 -6.58
C ASP A 42 -24.24 -2.97 -5.82
N VAL A 43 -23.09 -3.65 -5.91
CA VAL A 43 -22.80 -4.86 -5.12
C VAL A 43 -22.68 -4.51 -3.64
N ALA A 44 -21.86 -3.52 -3.27
CA ALA A 44 -21.61 -3.15 -1.88
C ALA A 44 -22.88 -2.69 -1.15
N ALA A 45 -23.82 -2.04 -1.84
CA ALA A 45 -25.09 -1.57 -1.27
C ALA A 45 -26.00 -2.67 -0.70
N ASN A 46 -25.69 -3.95 -0.94
CA ASN A 46 -26.42 -5.08 -0.35
C ASN A 46 -26.09 -5.33 1.13
N ALA A 47 -25.12 -4.62 1.71
CA ALA A 47 -24.80 -4.65 3.14
C ALA A 47 -24.35 -3.27 3.64
N PRO A 48 -24.46 -2.96 4.93
CA PRO A 48 -23.75 -1.83 5.51
C PRO A 48 -22.23 -2.00 5.32
N TYR A 49 -21.54 -0.97 4.85
CA TYR A 49 -20.10 -1.02 4.62
C TYR A 49 -19.44 0.36 4.80
N ASP A 50 -18.20 0.35 5.27
CA ASP A 50 -17.31 1.52 5.31
C ASP A 50 -16.09 1.34 4.41
N GLN A 51 -15.65 0.09 4.24
CA GLN A 51 -14.49 -0.31 3.43
C GLN A 51 -14.87 -1.42 2.45
N ILE A 52 -14.25 -1.43 1.28
CA ILE A 52 -14.50 -2.42 0.22
C ILE A 52 -13.17 -3.10 -0.13
N PHE A 53 -13.13 -4.42 0.01
CA PHE A 53 -12.06 -5.26 -0.51
C PHE A 53 -12.61 -6.22 -1.55
N ILE A 54 -12.09 -6.19 -2.79
CA ILE A 54 -12.52 -7.07 -3.88
C ILE A 54 -11.54 -8.24 -3.99
N LEU A 55 -12.03 -9.46 -3.83
CA LEU A 55 -11.27 -10.68 -4.05
C LEU A 55 -11.37 -11.09 -5.52
N VAL A 56 -10.24 -11.14 -6.22
CA VAL A 56 -10.19 -11.49 -7.65
C VAL A 56 -9.73 -12.93 -7.80
N ASN A 57 -10.60 -13.77 -8.37
CA ASN A 57 -10.33 -15.19 -8.62
C ASN A 57 -9.29 -15.36 -9.73
N HIS A 58 -7.99 -15.32 -9.37
CA HIS A 58 -6.87 -15.47 -10.30
C HIS A 58 -5.57 -15.84 -9.56
N GLU A 59 -4.65 -16.57 -10.21
CA GLU A 59 -3.37 -16.98 -9.61
C GLU A 59 -2.23 -15.97 -9.83
N LYS A 60 -2.30 -15.14 -10.88
CA LYS A 60 -1.31 -14.09 -11.17
C LYS A 60 -1.23 -13.08 -10.02
N TYR A 61 -0.03 -12.67 -9.64
CA TYR A 61 0.16 -11.65 -8.61
C TYR A 61 -0.33 -10.30 -9.13
N GLY A 62 -1.29 -9.70 -8.42
CA GLY A 62 -1.75 -8.35 -8.69
C GLY A 62 -2.75 -7.86 -7.65
N GLY A 63 -2.79 -6.55 -7.50
CA GLY A 63 -3.63 -5.86 -6.54
C GLY A 63 -3.58 -4.36 -6.74
N GLY A 64 -4.29 -3.66 -5.86
CA GLY A 64 -4.23 -2.23 -5.71
C GLY A 64 -5.12 -1.76 -4.57
N GLY A 65 -4.70 -0.73 -3.87
CA GLY A 65 -5.41 -0.13 -2.75
C GLY A 65 -5.30 1.38 -2.79
N ILE A 66 -6.44 2.07 -2.68
CA ILE A 66 -6.51 3.52 -2.65
C ILE A 66 -7.32 3.96 -1.43
N TYR A 67 -6.76 4.89 -0.66
CA TYR A 67 -7.34 5.36 0.59
C TYR A 67 -8.81 5.78 0.44
N ASN A 68 -9.69 5.18 1.27
CA ASN A 68 -11.15 5.38 1.29
C ASN A 68 -11.89 5.18 -0.05
N TYR A 69 -11.28 4.46 -1.00
CA TYR A 69 -11.91 4.17 -2.28
C TYR A 69 -12.33 2.70 -2.38
N TYR A 70 -11.38 1.81 -2.67
CA TYR A 70 -11.46 0.37 -2.52
C TYR A 70 -10.03 -0.17 -2.47
N SER A 71 -9.91 -1.43 -2.06
CA SER A 71 -8.75 -2.26 -2.33
C SER A 71 -9.15 -3.55 -3.03
N LEU A 72 -8.21 -4.18 -3.71
CA LEU A 72 -8.39 -5.49 -4.30
C LEU A 72 -7.09 -6.26 -4.37
N GLY A 73 -7.21 -7.58 -4.44
CA GLY A 73 -6.08 -8.47 -4.59
C GLY A 73 -6.52 -9.82 -5.14
N THR A 74 -5.60 -10.51 -5.80
CA THR A 74 -5.85 -11.86 -6.26
C THR A 74 -5.92 -12.85 -5.10
N SER A 75 -6.93 -13.72 -5.11
CA SER A 75 -7.21 -14.66 -4.01
C SER A 75 -6.38 -15.94 -4.08
N ASP A 76 -5.99 -16.37 -5.28
CA ASP A 76 -5.41 -17.70 -5.50
C ASP A 76 -3.89 -17.64 -5.72
N ASN A 77 -3.31 -16.45 -5.59
CA ASN A 77 -1.87 -16.27 -5.55
C ASN A 77 -1.30 -16.73 -4.19
N PRO A 78 -0.13 -17.39 -4.15
CA PRO A 78 0.52 -17.77 -2.89
C PRO A 78 0.80 -16.60 -1.92
N ALA A 79 0.84 -15.35 -2.41
CA ALA A 79 0.97 -14.13 -1.62
C ALA A 79 -0.38 -13.44 -1.32
N GLY A 80 -1.52 -14.12 -1.50
CA GLY A 80 -2.87 -13.54 -1.32
C GLY A 80 -3.08 -12.91 0.06
N ASP A 81 -2.63 -13.58 1.13
CA ASP A 81 -2.70 -13.04 2.50
C ASP A 81 -1.91 -11.74 2.67
N PHE A 82 -0.74 -11.66 2.03
CA PHE A 82 0.08 -10.45 2.00
C PHE A 82 -0.62 -9.35 1.19
N LEU A 83 -1.12 -9.66 -0.02
CA LEU A 83 -1.81 -8.71 -0.89
C LEU A 83 -2.99 -8.09 -0.14
N PHE A 84 -3.80 -8.91 0.53
CA PHE A 84 -4.91 -8.42 1.34
C PHE A 84 -4.44 -7.38 2.37
N GLN A 85 -3.44 -7.71 3.19
CA GLN A 85 -2.98 -6.79 4.24
C GLN A 85 -2.33 -5.52 3.68
N HIS A 86 -1.48 -5.65 2.65
CA HIS A 86 -0.79 -4.53 2.03
C HIS A 86 -1.78 -3.53 1.42
N GLU A 87 -2.67 -4.02 0.56
CA GLU A 87 -3.64 -3.18 -0.14
C GLU A 87 -4.68 -2.59 0.80
N PHE A 88 -5.07 -3.34 1.84
CA PHE A 88 -5.93 -2.80 2.89
C PHE A 88 -5.22 -1.76 3.76
N GLY A 89 -3.90 -1.85 3.94
CA GLY A 89 -3.08 -0.83 4.58
C GLY A 89 -3.18 0.53 3.89
N HIS A 90 -3.18 0.54 2.55
CA HIS A 90 -3.45 1.75 1.76
C HIS A 90 -4.90 2.22 1.93
N ALA A 91 -5.87 1.33 1.68
CA ALA A 91 -7.28 1.70 1.62
C ALA A 91 -7.85 2.17 2.97
N PHE A 92 -7.48 1.50 4.06
CA PHE A 92 -8.01 1.78 5.40
C PHE A 92 -7.18 2.82 6.14
N ALA A 93 -5.86 2.63 6.24
CA ALA A 93 -5.00 3.44 7.11
C ALA A 93 -4.23 4.54 6.38
N GLY A 94 -4.38 4.65 5.04
CA GLY A 94 -3.70 5.66 4.24
C GLY A 94 -2.18 5.54 4.29
N LEU A 95 -1.66 4.31 4.43
CA LEU A 95 -0.22 4.06 4.43
C LEU A 95 0.34 4.29 3.03
N GLY A 96 1.52 4.87 2.94
CA GLY A 96 2.30 4.95 1.70
C GLY A 96 3.14 3.70 1.50
N ASP A 97 3.49 3.43 0.25
CA ASP A 97 4.47 2.39 -0.06
C ASP A 97 5.85 2.75 0.50
N GLU A 98 6.52 1.78 1.13
CA GLU A 98 7.85 1.92 1.70
C GLU A 98 8.94 1.33 0.79
N TYR A 99 8.55 0.66 -0.30
CA TYR A 99 9.51 0.26 -1.33
C TYR A 99 9.88 1.42 -2.24
N TYR A 100 11.07 1.26 -2.82
CA TYR A 100 11.65 2.16 -3.80
C TYR A 100 12.35 1.28 -4.83
N SER A 101 12.38 1.74 -6.07
CA SER A 101 13.24 1.10 -7.06
C SER A 101 14.03 2.18 -7.78
N SER A 102 15.23 1.85 -8.24
CA SER A 102 15.98 2.70 -9.16
C SER A 102 15.38 2.73 -10.57
N GLU A 103 14.34 1.91 -10.83
CA GLU A 103 13.72 1.67 -12.14
C GLU A 103 12.36 2.36 -12.31
N VAL A 104 11.71 2.82 -11.22
CA VAL A 104 10.50 3.64 -11.36
C VAL A 104 10.94 5.06 -11.71
N ALA A 105 10.73 5.44 -12.96
CA ALA A 105 11.04 6.75 -13.53
C ALA A 105 10.11 7.86 -13.03
N VAL A 106 9.80 7.88 -11.72
CA VAL A 106 9.04 8.97 -11.10
C VAL A 106 9.94 9.64 -10.08
N GLU A 107 10.93 10.37 -10.58
CA GLU A 107 11.84 11.19 -9.76
C GLU A 107 11.10 12.30 -8.98
N ASP A 108 9.79 12.50 -9.22
CA ASP A 108 8.99 13.59 -8.65
C ASP A 108 7.67 13.16 -7.99
N PHE A 109 7.48 11.89 -7.59
CA PHE A 109 6.20 11.47 -6.98
C PHE A 109 5.93 12.17 -5.64
N TYR A 110 6.98 12.39 -4.85
CA TYR A 110 6.94 13.18 -3.61
C TYR A 110 7.88 14.39 -3.72
N PRO A 111 7.34 15.63 -3.77
CA PRO A 111 8.16 16.82 -3.69
C PRO A 111 8.93 16.86 -2.37
N LEU A 112 10.26 17.01 -2.42
CA LEU A 112 11.13 16.88 -1.24
C LEU A 112 10.98 18.02 -0.22
N ASP A 113 10.38 19.14 -0.63
CA ASP A 113 10.06 20.29 0.22
C ASP A 113 8.64 20.26 0.82
N VAL A 114 7.86 19.22 0.49
CA VAL A 114 6.50 19.01 0.99
C VAL A 114 6.48 17.74 1.84
N GLU A 115 5.91 17.82 3.04
CA GLU A 115 5.74 16.64 3.88
C GLU A 115 4.58 15.78 3.33
N PRO A 116 4.79 14.49 3.02
CA PRO A 116 3.71 13.59 2.61
C PRO A 116 2.61 13.55 3.67
N TRP A 117 1.37 13.26 3.30
CA TRP A 117 0.28 13.14 4.29
C TRP A 117 0.25 11.74 4.90
N GLU A 118 0.80 10.75 4.20
CA GLU A 118 0.91 9.36 4.61
C GLU A 118 1.74 9.24 5.90
N PRO A 119 1.30 8.46 6.91
CA PRO A 119 1.89 8.50 8.24
C PRO A 119 3.22 7.74 8.36
N ASN A 120 3.57 6.89 7.39
CA ASN A 120 4.71 5.97 7.42
C ASN A 120 5.82 6.31 6.41
N ILE A 121 5.76 7.47 5.76
CA ILE A 121 6.88 8.01 4.96
C ILE A 121 7.07 9.49 5.29
N THR A 122 8.28 10.02 5.08
CA THR A 122 8.59 11.44 5.35
C THR A 122 9.63 11.96 4.37
N THR A 123 9.55 13.24 4.01
CA THR A 123 10.61 13.98 3.29
C THR A 123 11.49 14.78 4.24
N LEU A 124 11.24 14.67 5.55
CA LEU A 124 11.82 15.48 6.63
C LEU A 124 11.41 16.96 6.62
N ALA A 125 10.55 17.41 5.70
CA ALA A 125 10.06 18.78 5.65
C ALA A 125 9.33 19.18 6.95
N HIS A 126 8.54 18.26 7.52
CA HIS A 126 7.81 18.41 8.79
C HIS A 126 7.79 17.10 9.61
N PHE A 127 8.96 16.49 9.83
CA PHE A 127 9.08 15.18 10.50
C PHE A 127 8.44 15.11 11.90
N SER A 128 8.33 16.23 12.61
CA SER A 128 7.66 16.30 13.92
C SER A 128 6.18 15.89 13.89
N SER A 129 5.53 15.96 12.72
CA SER A 129 4.15 15.49 12.51
C SER A 129 4.04 13.96 12.34
N LYS A 130 5.16 13.25 12.17
CA LYS A 130 5.21 11.83 11.80
C LYS A 130 5.51 10.93 13.00
N TRP A 131 6.62 10.18 12.95
CA TRP A 131 7.05 9.27 14.02
C TRP A 131 8.30 9.75 14.74
N GLN A 132 8.66 11.04 14.63
CA GLN A 132 9.79 11.61 15.38
C GLN A 132 9.72 11.29 16.87
N ASN A 133 8.52 11.32 17.46
CA ASN A 133 8.29 11.00 18.87
C ASN A 133 8.48 9.50 19.23
N MET A 134 8.69 8.63 18.25
CA MET A 134 9.00 7.20 18.42
C MET A 134 10.47 6.87 18.18
N VAL A 135 11.25 7.81 17.65
CA VAL A 135 12.69 7.62 17.41
C VAL A 135 13.45 7.90 18.71
N SER A 136 14.37 7.00 19.09
CA SER A 136 15.23 7.23 20.24
C SER A 136 16.17 8.42 19.99
N HIS A 137 16.46 9.21 21.02
CA HIS A 137 17.42 10.31 20.94
C HIS A 137 18.84 9.87 20.52
N SER A 138 19.18 8.59 20.74
CA SER A 138 20.46 8.00 20.34
C SER A 138 20.48 7.49 18.90
N THR A 139 19.33 7.39 18.22
CA THR A 139 19.25 6.86 16.86
C THR A 139 19.70 7.92 15.87
N PRO A 140 20.68 7.63 14.99
CA PRO A 140 21.13 8.57 13.97
C PRO A 140 20.03 8.88 12.95
N VAL A 141 20.02 10.10 12.42
CA VAL A 141 19.09 10.56 11.37
C VAL A 141 19.90 11.20 10.24
N PRO A 142 19.88 10.64 9.01
CA PRO A 142 19.28 9.37 8.62
C PRO A 142 19.89 8.17 9.36
N THR A 143 19.09 7.12 9.56
CA THR A 143 19.53 5.88 10.21
C THR A 143 20.18 4.97 9.17
N PRO A 144 21.42 4.49 9.40
CA PRO A 144 22.05 3.50 8.52
C PRO A 144 21.22 2.21 8.48
N ALA A 145 20.95 1.69 7.29
CA ALA A 145 20.25 0.41 7.12
C ALA A 145 21.21 -0.78 7.32
N THR A 146 21.73 -0.94 8.54
CA THR A 146 22.63 -2.02 8.96
C THR A 146 21.93 -2.97 9.93
N GLU A 147 22.51 -4.16 10.14
CA GLU A 147 21.99 -5.18 11.07
C GLU A 147 21.83 -4.62 12.50
N GLU A 148 22.70 -3.71 12.93
CA GLU A 148 22.61 -2.99 14.21
C GLU A 148 21.25 -2.30 14.41
N PHE A 149 20.65 -1.79 13.33
CA PHE A 149 19.40 -1.04 13.35
C PHE A 149 18.20 -1.85 12.85
N GLU A 150 18.35 -3.15 12.56
CA GLU A 150 17.27 -3.98 11.99
C GLU A 150 15.96 -3.91 12.79
N ASN A 151 16.07 -3.85 14.13
CA ASN A 151 14.94 -3.76 15.02
C ASN A 151 14.68 -2.38 15.63
N THR A 152 15.18 -1.33 14.98
CA THR A 152 15.12 0.04 15.48
C THR A 152 14.14 0.89 14.67
N ILE A 153 13.26 1.62 15.36
CA ILE A 153 12.48 2.70 14.74
C ILE A 153 13.45 3.84 14.42
N GLY A 154 13.61 4.12 13.13
CA GLY A 154 14.61 5.07 12.62
C GLY A 154 14.06 5.92 11.48
N VAL A 155 14.97 6.48 10.71
CA VAL A 155 14.70 7.30 9.52
C VAL A 155 15.57 6.76 8.39
N TYR A 156 15.10 5.68 7.75
CA TYR A 156 15.85 4.97 6.72
C TYR A 156 15.56 5.56 5.35
N GLU A 157 16.61 5.97 4.63
CA GLU A 157 16.45 6.55 3.30
C GLU A 157 15.92 5.52 2.28
N GLY A 158 15.04 5.98 1.40
CA GLY A 158 14.28 5.18 0.44
C GLY A 158 12.85 4.90 0.91
N GLY A 159 11.87 5.23 0.08
CA GLY A 159 10.46 4.97 0.32
C GLY A 159 9.59 5.75 -0.68
N GLY A 160 8.32 5.42 -0.77
CA GLY A 160 7.40 6.13 -1.66
C GLY A 160 7.86 6.13 -3.13
N TYR A 161 8.43 5.01 -3.60
CA TYR A 161 9.03 4.85 -4.92
C TYR A 161 10.33 5.63 -5.16
N VAL A 162 10.76 6.50 -4.24
CA VAL A 162 11.93 7.37 -4.39
C VAL A 162 13.09 6.86 -3.54
N ALA A 163 14.28 6.73 -4.16
CA ALA A 163 15.46 6.18 -3.49
C ALA A 163 16.18 7.16 -2.54
N LYS A 164 15.99 8.47 -2.71
CA LYS A 164 16.67 9.54 -1.94
C LYS A 164 15.70 10.64 -1.53
N GLY A 165 15.90 11.22 -0.35
CA GLY A 165 15.08 12.33 0.14
C GLY A 165 13.69 11.93 0.67
N VAL A 166 13.23 10.70 0.44
CA VAL A 166 12.08 10.10 1.14
C VAL A 166 12.59 9.03 2.09
N TYR A 167 12.01 8.96 3.29
CA TYR A 167 12.45 8.09 4.36
C TYR A 167 11.28 7.27 4.91
N ARG A 168 11.59 6.05 5.36
CA ARG A 168 10.66 5.11 5.99
C ARG A 168 11.07 4.82 7.45
N PRO A 169 10.15 4.34 8.30
CA PRO A 169 10.36 4.19 9.74
C PRO A 169 11.18 2.96 10.15
N TYR A 170 11.28 1.97 9.27
CA TYR A 170 11.88 0.67 9.58
C TYR A 170 12.62 0.10 8.36
N ILE A 171 13.60 -0.78 8.59
CA ILE A 171 14.34 -1.39 7.49
C ILE A 171 13.40 -2.19 6.58
N ASP A 172 12.43 -2.88 7.17
CA ASP A 172 11.47 -3.71 6.46
C ASP A 172 10.05 -3.65 7.06
N CYS A 173 9.05 -3.81 6.20
CA CYS A 173 7.64 -3.66 6.56
C CYS A 173 6.77 -4.40 5.54
N THR A 174 5.54 -4.75 5.90
CA THR A 174 4.51 -5.18 4.93
C THR A 174 4.27 -4.11 3.84
N MET A 175 4.50 -2.83 4.11
CA MET A 175 4.43 -1.78 3.08
C MET A 175 5.67 -1.71 2.17
N LYS A 176 6.69 -2.53 2.40
CA LYS A 176 7.95 -2.54 1.64
C LYS A 176 8.18 -3.86 0.89
N SER A 177 8.04 -4.97 1.58
CA SER A 177 8.39 -6.29 1.06
C SER A 177 7.19 -7.22 1.13
N VAL A 178 7.16 -8.25 0.28
CA VAL A 178 6.15 -9.33 0.30
C VAL A 178 6.29 -10.14 1.59
N LYS A 179 5.72 -9.61 2.67
CA LYS A 179 5.77 -10.16 4.04
C LYS A 179 4.42 -9.99 4.72
N TYR A 180 3.80 -11.11 5.03
CA TYR A 180 2.57 -11.18 5.78
C TYR A 180 2.79 -10.93 7.29
N ASP A 181 1.87 -10.21 7.91
CA ASP A 181 1.84 -9.87 9.35
C ASP A 181 3.13 -9.19 9.87
N ALA A 182 3.70 -8.31 9.05
CA ALA A 182 5.01 -7.69 9.29
C ALA A 182 4.96 -6.16 9.23
N PHE A 183 3.82 -5.54 9.55
CA PHE A 183 3.75 -4.08 9.69
C PHE A 183 4.76 -3.58 10.73
N CYS A 184 5.53 -2.56 10.37
CA CYS A 184 6.44 -1.92 11.31
C CYS A 184 5.68 -1.23 12.45
N PRO A 185 6.35 -0.90 13.58
CA PRO A 185 5.68 -0.27 14.73
C PRO A 185 4.96 1.05 14.39
N VAL A 186 5.46 1.81 13.42
CA VAL A 186 4.84 3.07 12.97
C VAL A 186 3.57 2.81 12.18
N CYS A 187 3.56 1.85 11.26
CA CYS A 187 2.34 1.43 10.55
C CYS A 187 1.30 0.84 11.51
N LYS A 188 1.71 0.00 12.47
CA LYS A 188 0.82 -0.53 13.51
C LYS A 188 0.16 0.60 14.32
N ARG A 189 0.93 1.62 14.70
CA ARG A 189 0.39 2.82 15.38
C ARG A 189 -0.60 3.59 14.50
N ALA A 190 -0.30 3.76 13.22
CA ALA A 190 -1.18 4.45 12.28
C ALA A 190 -2.51 3.71 12.08
N ILE A 191 -2.46 2.38 11.89
CA ILE A 191 -3.63 1.51 11.80
C ILE A 191 -4.46 1.62 13.09
N GLN A 192 -3.83 1.52 14.27
CA GLN A 192 -4.54 1.63 15.54
C GLN A 192 -5.26 2.98 15.67
N ARG A 193 -4.59 4.09 15.34
CA ARG A 193 -5.21 5.43 15.36
C ARG A 193 -6.43 5.52 14.43
N MET A 194 -6.40 4.85 13.28
CA MET A 194 -7.53 4.84 12.36
C MET A 194 -8.70 4.03 12.92
N ILE A 195 -8.43 2.89 13.56
CA ILE A 195 -9.44 2.10 14.27
C ILE A 195 -10.07 2.95 15.38
N ASP A 196 -9.25 3.56 16.24
CA ASP A 196 -9.73 4.39 17.35
C ASP A 196 -10.58 5.56 16.84
N PHE A 197 -10.17 6.22 15.75
CA PHE A 197 -10.90 7.34 15.15
C PHE A 197 -12.31 6.97 14.66
N TYR A 198 -12.51 5.76 14.14
CA TYR A 198 -13.82 5.32 13.65
C TYR A 198 -14.66 4.60 14.71
N ALA A 199 -14.03 4.09 15.78
CA ALA A 199 -14.70 3.31 16.81
C ALA A 199 -15.09 4.12 18.07
N GLU A 200 -14.51 5.31 18.27
CA GLU A 200 -14.76 6.21 19.40
C GLU A 200 -15.38 7.54 18.96
#